data_AF-A0A0N5C7K2-F1
#
_entry.id   AF-A0A0N5C7K2-F1
#
_cell.length_a   1.000
_cell.length_b   1.000
_cell.length_c   1.000
_cell.angle_alpha   90.00
_cell.angle_beta   90.00
_cell.angle_gamma   90.00
#
_symmetry.space_group_name_H-M   'P 1'
#
loop_
_entity.id
_entity.type
_entity.pdbx_description
1 polymer ?
#
loop_
_entity_poly.entity_id
_entity_poly.type
_entity_poly.pdbx_seq_one_letter_code
_entity_poly.pdbx_strand_id
1 'polypeptide(L)'
;NLPDPSKPKLKVLHISDIHIDSQYLPGSEAECSEPECCRPPKDQEEIVLGNVNVSAPKWGHIGHCDIPYATLENMLQHISKTHSDIDYIVVSGDLESHADWDYTKEGHAETIKNISSVPIDNFALHNVPARFNMTWLYGSMADNWKTWIPSNQLETVKYMGCYMTPLYKGLRLISLNNALGDAVNFFLYINQTDPDGSMSWFEKQLHDAEVAGDKVHIVAHIPGGSSEALEGWATNYYNIINRYENTVMAQFFGHTHSEEYYLTFENINNGRSRPTSVIYSAPSVTTYSEYNPAYRIYTVDGNYDGSSYQLLDFEEWYLNLTTQGNAVDPVWEQLYSSVLEEYSLPSLRPSDWNNLLIHFMNYGKDDMLFKKYIKNYYRRSNMNCDEACFRGHLCSIRQAHHSESLCDDIPLRIKRNNKRKNKTKYTAQTNFNHLPKNIDDLKKYILDAIPKDACTL
;
A
#
# COMPACT_ATOMS: atom_id res chain seq x y z
N ASN A 1 25.65 8.93 -7.40
CA ASN A 1 26.79 8.63 -6.51
C ASN A 1 26.26 8.43 -5.11
N LEU A 2 26.84 7.50 -4.34
CA LEU A 2 26.48 7.34 -2.93
C LEU A 2 27.02 8.54 -2.14
N PRO A 3 26.30 9.03 -1.13
CA PRO A 3 26.74 10.18 -0.34
C PRO A 3 27.91 9.80 0.55
N ASP A 4 28.68 10.81 0.96
CA ASP A 4 29.76 10.64 1.92
C ASP A 4 29.18 10.20 3.28
N PRO A 5 29.57 9.04 3.83
CA PRO A 5 29.03 8.52 5.10
C PRO A 5 29.22 9.44 6.31
N SER A 6 30.14 10.41 6.24
CA SER A 6 30.37 11.40 7.29
C SER A 6 29.36 12.55 7.30
N LYS A 7 28.52 12.67 6.26
CA LYS A 7 27.49 13.70 6.17
C LYS A 7 26.33 13.43 7.14
N PRO A 8 25.59 14.47 7.55
CA PRO A 8 24.37 14.30 8.33
C PRO A 8 23.40 13.35 7.64
N LYS A 9 22.50 12.75 8.41
CA LYS A 9 21.44 11.86 7.94
C LYS A 9 20.11 12.33 8.52
N LEU A 10 19.01 12.02 7.84
CA LEU A 10 17.67 12.16 8.40
C LEU A 10 17.12 10.78 8.76
N LYS A 11 16.30 10.71 9.81
CA LYS A 11 15.45 9.55 10.11
C LYS A 11 13.99 9.82 9.81
N VAL A 12 13.38 8.91 9.07
CA VAL A 12 12.02 9.07 8.56
C VAL A 12 11.18 7.89 9.02
N LEU A 13 10.20 8.16 9.86
CA LEU A 13 9.22 7.14 10.27
C LEU A 13 8.17 6.98 9.18
N HIS A 14 7.87 5.74 8.79
CA HIS A 14 6.78 5.43 7.88
C HIS A 14 5.80 4.47 8.57
N ILE A 15 4.56 4.94 8.71
CA ILE A 15 3.42 4.18 9.21
C ILE A 15 2.42 4.03 8.06
N SER A 16 1.90 2.82 7.85
CA SER A 16 0.92 2.53 6.80
C SER A 16 -0.06 1.47 7.28
N ASP A 17 -1.27 1.48 6.69
CA ASP A 17 -2.26 0.40 6.84
C ASP A 17 -2.51 0.11 8.32
N ILE A 18 -2.94 1.15 9.03
CA ILE A 18 -3.18 1.06 10.48
C ILE A 18 -4.41 0.22 10.76
N HIS A 19 -5.46 0.37 9.95
CA HIS A 19 -6.78 -0.27 10.06
C HIS A 19 -7.22 -0.53 11.50
N ILE A 20 -7.83 0.48 12.11
CA ILE A 20 -8.27 0.41 13.49
C ILE A 20 -9.69 -0.07 13.52
N ASP A 21 -9.88 -1.20 14.17
CA ASP A 21 -11.20 -1.65 14.54
C ASP A 21 -11.59 -1.06 15.91
N SER A 22 -12.45 -0.03 15.86
CA SER A 22 -13.05 0.59 17.04
C SER A 22 -13.95 -0.34 17.86
N GLN A 23 -14.38 -1.47 17.27
CA GLN A 23 -15.22 -2.50 17.91
C GLN A 23 -14.44 -3.77 18.26
N TYR A 24 -13.12 -3.79 18.08
CA TYR A 24 -12.30 -4.95 18.40
C TYR A 24 -12.55 -5.37 19.86
N LEU A 25 -12.98 -6.61 20.05
CA LEU A 25 -13.38 -7.14 21.35
C LEU A 25 -12.52 -8.36 21.72
N PRO A 26 -11.56 -8.22 22.66
CA PRO A 26 -10.83 -9.37 23.18
C PRO A 26 -11.79 -10.43 23.73
N GLY A 27 -11.55 -11.70 23.38
CA GLY A 27 -12.41 -12.82 23.76
C GLY A 27 -13.51 -13.18 22.75
N SER A 28 -13.74 -12.35 21.73
CA SER A 28 -14.64 -12.69 20.60
C SER A 28 -14.04 -13.77 19.69
N GLU A 29 -14.81 -14.27 18.72
CA GLU A 29 -14.33 -15.25 17.74
C GLU A 29 -13.36 -14.59 16.76
N ALA A 30 -12.17 -15.16 16.64
CA ALA A 30 -11.10 -14.67 15.77
C ALA A 30 -11.06 -15.38 14.41
N GLU A 31 -11.64 -16.58 14.31
CA GLU A 31 -11.74 -17.37 13.07
C GLU A 31 -13.22 -17.57 12.68
N CYS A 32 -13.90 -16.46 12.44
CA CYS A 32 -15.30 -16.43 12.02
C CYS A 32 -15.45 -16.61 10.49
N SER A 33 -16.69 -16.65 9.99
CA SER A 33 -17.00 -16.75 8.56
C SER A 33 -17.17 -15.41 7.85
N GLU A 34 -17.07 -14.30 8.57
CA GLU A 34 -17.19 -12.94 8.03
C GLU A 34 -15.87 -12.46 7.42
N PRO A 35 -15.89 -11.43 6.55
CA PRO A 35 -14.66 -10.87 5.99
C PRO A 35 -13.71 -10.27 7.04
N GLU A 36 -14.26 -9.82 8.17
CA GLU A 36 -13.52 -9.35 9.35
C GLU A 36 -14.15 -9.92 10.64
N CYS A 37 -13.30 -10.44 11.53
CA CYS A 37 -13.63 -11.09 12.79
C CYS A 37 -13.12 -10.28 13.99
N CYS A 38 -12.97 -10.90 15.16
CA CYS A 38 -12.48 -10.26 16.39
C CYS A 38 -13.36 -9.11 16.93
N ARG A 39 -14.61 -9.03 16.48
CA ARG A 39 -15.59 -7.99 16.83
C ARG A 39 -16.96 -8.60 17.15
N PRO A 40 -17.85 -7.89 17.86
CA PRO A 40 -19.20 -8.37 18.11
C PRO A 40 -19.95 -8.62 16.79
N PRO A 41 -20.69 -9.74 16.65
CA PRO A 41 -21.54 -9.95 15.47
C PRO A 41 -22.67 -8.92 15.45
N LYS A 42 -23.06 -8.49 14.25
CA LYS A 42 -24.14 -7.51 14.07
C LYS A 42 -25.49 -8.12 14.40
N ASP A 43 -25.69 -9.39 14.05
CA ASP A 43 -26.84 -10.19 14.46
C ASP A 43 -26.47 -11.22 15.54
N GLN A 44 -27.23 -11.25 16.64
CA GLN A 44 -27.02 -12.22 17.74
C GLN A 44 -27.20 -13.70 17.30
N GLU A 45 -27.74 -13.94 16.10
CA GLU A 45 -27.91 -15.26 15.50
C GLU A 45 -26.73 -15.68 14.61
N GLU A 46 -25.84 -14.77 14.20
CA GLU A 46 -24.68 -15.05 13.33
C GLU A 46 -23.56 -15.81 14.07
N ILE A 47 -23.45 -15.62 15.38
CA ILE A 47 -22.56 -16.41 16.24
C ILE A 47 -23.31 -16.74 17.53
N VAL A 48 -23.64 -18.02 17.73
CA VAL A 48 -24.09 -18.50 19.04
C VAL A 48 -22.96 -18.19 20.02
N LEU A 49 -23.15 -17.18 20.88
CA LEU A 49 -22.26 -16.72 21.97
C LEU A 49 -21.83 -17.83 22.97
N GLY A 50 -22.14 -19.10 22.69
CA GLY A 50 -21.77 -20.28 23.45
C GLY A 50 -20.52 -21.04 22.98
N ASN A 51 -20.00 -20.85 21.77
CA ASN A 51 -18.83 -21.60 21.27
C ASN A 51 -17.82 -20.73 20.52
N VAL A 52 -17.02 -19.93 21.24
CA VAL A 52 -15.79 -19.32 20.69
C VAL A 52 -14.76 -20.44 20.50
N ASN A 53 -14.38 -20.71 19.25
CA ASN A 53 -13.35 -21.69 18.90
C ASN A 53 -11.96 -21.09 19.06
N VAL A 54 -11.74 -19.88 18.52
CA VAL A 54 -10.49 -19.14 18.65
C VAL A 54 -10.78 -17.78 19.28
N SER A 55 -10.27 -17.60 20.49
CA SER A 55 -10.48 -16.36 21.25
C SER A 55 -9.54 -15.25 20.75
N ALA A 56 -10.10 -14.11 20.37
CA ALA A 56 -9.37 -12.92 19.96
C ALA A 56 -8.45 -12.42 21.08
N PRO A 57 -7.13 -12.35 20.89
CA PRO A 57 -6.19 -11.87 21.90
C PRO A 57 -6.34 -10.37 22.17
N LYS A 58 -5.80 -9.89 23.30
CA LYS A 58 -5.87 -8.48 23.70
C LYS A 58 -5.27 -7.50 22.68
N TRP A 59 -4.17 -7.87 22.03
CA TRP A 59 -3.36 -6.96 21.19
C TRP A 59 -3.56 -7.15 19.68
N GLY A 60 -4.53 -7.96 19.28
CA GLY A 60 -4.76 -8.32 17.88
C GLY A 60 -4.63 -9.83 17.63
N HIS A 61 -5.10 -10.26 16.48
CA HIS A 61 -5.04 -11.64 16.02
C HIS A 61 -4.50 -11.69 14.59
N ILE A 62 -3.53 -12.56 14.33
CA ILE A 62 -3.00 -12.78 12.98
C ILE A 62 -4.06 -13.58 12.20
N GLY A 63 -4.85 -12.90 11.39
CA GLY A 63 -6.02 -13.47 10.72
C GLY A 63 -6.83 -12.37 10.06
N HIS A 64 -8.07 -12.68 9.68
CA HIS A 64 -9.07 -11.71 9.20
C HIS A 64 -9.56 -10.81 10.33
N CYS A 65 -8.66 -10.13 11.03
CA CYS A 65 -8.94 -9.18 12.09
C CYS A 65 -8.05 -7.97 11.89
N ASP A 66 -8.61 -6.80 12.17
CA ASP A 66 -7.86 -5.58 12.34
C ASP A 66 -7.41 -5.38 13.79
N ILE A 67 -6.69 -4.29 14.06
CA ILE A 67 -6.09 -4.07 15.38
C ILE A 67 -6.99 -3.20 16.28
N PRO A 68 -6.96 -3.45 17.61
CA PRO A 68 -7.55 -2.53 18.57
C PRO A 68 -6.72 -1.24 18.68
N TYR A 69 -7.37 -0.14 19.07
CA TYR A 69 -6.69 1.14 19.36
C TYR A 69 -5.53 1.01 20.37
N ALA A 70 -5.64 0.07 21.32
CA ALA A 70 -4.58 -0.22 22.29
C ALA A 70 -3.24 -0.60 21.62
N THR A 71 -3.28 -1.35 20.51
CA THR A 71 -2.07 -1.76 19.78
C THR A 71 -1.41 -0.57 19.10
N LEU A 72 -2.20 0.32 18.47
CA LEU A 72 -1.69 1.59 17.94
C LEU A 72 -1.05 2.44 19.05
N GLU A 73 -1.74 2.62 20.18
CA GLU A 73 -1.23 3.44 21.28
C GLU A 73 0.09 2.88 21.82
N ASN A 74 0.17 1.56 22.03
CA ASN A 74 1.40 0.91 22.47
C ASN A 74 2.54 1.08 21.46
N MET A 75 2.26 0.98 20.15
CA MET A 75 3.25 1.26 19.09
C MET A 75 3.78 2.69 19.18
N LEU A 76 2.89 3.68 19.24
CA LEU A 76 3.29 5.10 19.27
C LEU A 76 4.07 5.43 20.54
N GLN A 77 3.69 4.85 21.68
CA GLN A 77 4.45 4.98 22.93
C GLN A 77 5.85 4.34 22.82
N HIS A 78 5.97 3.19 22.17
CA HIS A 78 7.26 2.57 21.90
C HIS A 78 8.11 3.45 20.99
N ILE A 79 7.57 3.92 19.86
CA ILE A 79 8.27 4.80 18.90
C ILE A 79 8.78 6.05 19.61
N SER A 80 7.92 6.73 20.37
CA SER A 80 8.30 7.95 21.09
C SER A 80 9.41 7.73 22.12
N LYS A 81 9.52 6.53 22.70
CA LYS A 81 10.57 6.19 23.68
C LYS A 81 11.87 5.77 23.00
N THR A 82 11.77 4.99 21.93
CA THR A 82 12.92 4.38 21.23
C THR A 82 13.58 5.34 20.25
N HIS A 83 12.78 6.15 19.55
CA HIS A 83 13.21 6.96 18.40
C HIS A 83 12.96 8.45 18.65
N SER A 84 13.83 9.06 19.45
CA SER A 84 13.74 10.51 19.75
C SER A 84 14.36 11.41 18.68
N ASP A 85 14.91 10.81 17.63
CA ASP A 85 15.67 11.46 16.56
C ASP A 85 14.95 11.39 15.19
N ILE A 86 13.64 11.17 15.17
CA ILE A 86 12.83 11.23 13.93
C ILE A 86 12.73 12.68 13.44
N ASP A 87 13.09 12.90 12.18
CA ASP A 87 13.09 14.20 11.52
C ASP A 87 11.72 14.55 10.93
N TYR A 88 11.07 13.57 10.27
CA TYR A 88 9.70 13.70 9.80
C TYR A 88 9.02 12.32 9.69
N ILE A 89 7.69 12.35 9.61
CA ILE A 89 6.83 11.16 9.59
C ILE A 89 6.06 11.15 8.27
N VAL A 90 5.97 9.97 7.66
CA VAL A 90 5.13 9.68 6.49
C VAL A 90 4.03 8.71 6.93
N VAL A 91 2.78 9.07 6.62
CA VAL A 91 1.61 8.21 6.81
C VAL A 91 0.95 8.02 5.45
N SER A 92 0.90 6.78 4.95
CA SER A 92 0.50 6.51 3.54
C SER A 92 -0.96 6.14 3.33
N GLY A 93 -1.79 5.97 4.38
CA GLY A 93 -3.22 5.73 4.21
C GLY A 93 -3.73 4.55 5.05
N ASP A 94 -5.00 4.21 4.79
CA ASP A 94 -5.74 3.08 5.36
C ASP A 94 -5.75 3.00 6.89
N LEU A 95 -6.60 3.84 7.49
CA LEU A 95 -6.72 3.89 8.94
C LEU A 95 -8.01 3.26 9.48
N GLU A 96 -9.05 3.07 8.66
CA GLU A 96 -10.28 2.37 9.07
C GLU A 96 -10.15 0.86 8.96
N SER A 97 -10.93 0.13 9.75
CA SER A 97 -11.06 -1.32 9.62
C SER A 97 -11.71 -1.77 8.30
N HIS A 98 -11.47 -3.03 7.92
CA HIS A 98 -12.04 -3.73 6.77
C HIS A 98 -13.54 -4.06 6.90
N ALA A 99 -14.21 -3.69 7.99
CA ALA A 99 -15.64 -3.83 8.20
C ALA A 99 -16.44 -2.79 7.41
N ASP A 100 -16.26 -2.81 6.09
CA ASP A 100 -16.87 -1.87 5.14
C ASP A 100 -18.39 -1.80 5.26
N TRP A 101 -19.03 -2.91 5.65
CA TRP A 101 -20.49 -3.01 5.85
C TRP A 101 -20.99 -2.24 7.08
N ASP A 102 -20.10 -1.84 7.99
CA ASP A 102 -20.40 -1.06 9.18
C ASP A 102 -19.88 0.39 9.10
N TYR A 103 -19.42 0.80 7.91
CA TYR A 103 -18.89 2.13 7.67
C TYR A 103 -19.93 3.25 7.79
N THR A 104 -19.55 4.37 8.41
CA THR A 104 -20.32 5.62 8.44
C THR A 104 -19.43 6.83 8.18
N LYS A 105 -19.98 7.90 7.56
CA LYS A 105 -19.22 9.14 7.31
C LYS A 105 -18.83 9.83 8.61
N GLU A 106 -19.72 9.78 9.61
CA GLU A 106 -19.50 10.36 10.93
C GLU A 106 -18.39 9.63 11.67
N GLY A 107 -18.41 8.28 11.68
CA GLY A 107 -17.34 7.47 12.26
C GLY A 107 -16.00 7.75 11.58
N HIS A 108 -15.99 7.83 10.24
CA HIS A 108 -14.78 8.17 9.50
C HIS A 108 -14.23 9.56 9.85
N ALA A 109 -15.09 10.57 9.92
CA ALA A 109 -14.68 11.92 10.32
C ALA A 109 -14.12 11.96 11.76
N GLU A 110 -14.64 11.11 12.66
CA GLU A 110 -14.10 10.94 14.01
C GLU A 110 -12.72 10.26 13.99
N THR A 111 -12.52 9.21 13.19
CA THR A 111 -11.19 8.60 12.99
C THR A 111 -10.21 9.59 12.36
N ILE A 112 -10.62 10.43 11.40
CA ILE A 112 -9.77 11.52 10.86
C ILE A 112 -9.31 12.44 11.98
N LYS A 113 -10.24 12.84 12.85
CA LYS A 113 -9.94 13.74 13.97
C LYS A 113 -9.00 13.10 14.99
N ASN A 114 -9.14 11.79 15.23
CA ASN A 114 -8.38 11.09 16.26
C ASN A 114 -7.02 10.57 15.75
N ILE A 115 -6.91 10.22 14.46
CA ILE A 115 -5.85 9.36 13.92
C ILE A 115 -5.38 9.77 12.50
N SER A 116 -6.18 10.54 11.74
CA SER A 116 -5.95 11.03 10.35
C SER A 116 -6.31 10.12 9.15
N SER A 117 -7.51 9.51 9.17
CA SER A 117 -8.04 8.50 8.24
C SER A 117 -8.07 8.85 6.73
N VAL A 118 -7.95 7.82 5.88
CA VAL A 118 -8.21 7.83 4.42
C VAL A 118 -9.24 6.71 4.14
N PRO A 119 -10.29 6.95 3.33
CA PRO A 119 -11.46 6.07 3.26
C PRO A 119 -11.31 4.90 2.27
N ILE A 120 -12.28 3.99 2.34
CA ILE A 120 -12.73 3.06 1.29
C ILE A 120 -12.45 3.65 -0.09
N ASP A 121 -11.82 2.87 -0.97
CA ASP A 121 -11.25 3.23 -2.28
C ASP A 121 -12.24 3.77 -3.35
N ASN A 122 -13.14 4.66 -2.97
CA ASN A 122 -14.21 5.21 -3.76
C ASN A 122 -14.22 6.73 -3.64
N PHE A 123 -13.42 7.36 -4.50
CA PHE A 123 -13.24 8.81 -4.54
C PHE A 123 -13.98 9.38 -5.75
N ALA A 124 -15.12 10.02 -5.48
CA ALA A 124 -15.95 10.62 -6.51
C ALA A 124 -15.27 11.86 -7.15
N LEU A 125 -15.30 11.90 -8.47
CA LEU A 125 -14.74 12.98 -9.28
C LEU A 125 -15.61 14.23 -9.30
N HIS A 126 -15.03 15.39 -9.61
CA HIS A 126 -15.77 16.65 -9.68
C HIS A 126 -16.79 16.71 -10.84
N ASN A 127 -16.72 15.80 -11.80
CA ASN A 127 -17.64 15.72 -12.93
C ASN A 127 -18.93 14.92 -12.65
N VAL A 128 -19.11 14.38 -11.43
CA VAL A 128 -20.34 13.67 -11.01
C VAL A 128 -21.27 14.60 -10.20
N PRO A 129 -22.54 14.23 -9.96
CA PRO A 129 -23.46 15.05 -9.18
C PRO A 129 -22.93 15.41 -7.78
N ALA A 130 -23.10 16.66 -7.37
CA ALA A 130 -22.53 17.24 -6.14
C ALA A 130 -22.80 16.44 -4.84
N ARG A 131 -23.90 15.67 -4.77
CA ARG A 131 -24.21 14.81 -3.62
C ARG A 131 -23.18 13.70 -3.36
N PHE A 132 -22.39 13.33 -4.38
CA PHE A 132 -21.33 12.34 -4.26
C PHE A 132 -19.96 12.97 -4.04
N ASN A 133 -19.83 14.29 -4.13
CA ASN A 133 -18.54 14.96 -4.04
C ASN A 133 -17.85 14.66 -2.70
N MET A 134 -16.54 14.42 -2.75
CA MET A 134 -15.68 14.12 -1.61
C MET A 134 -15.31 15.36 -0.77
N THR A 135 -15.96 16.51 -1.01
CA THR A 135 -15.72 17.75 -0.25
C THR A 135 -15.82 17.58 1.26
N TRP A 136 -16.72 16.70 1.74
CA TRP A 136 -16.84 16.42 3.17
C TRP A 136 -15.55 15.79 3.73
N LEU A 137 -14.97 14.83 3.01
CA LEU A 137 -13.74 14.13 3.38
C LEU A 137 -12.53 15.05 3.23
N TYR A 138 -12.29 15.56 2.03
CA TYR A 138 -11.14 16.39 1.74
C TYR A 138 -11.15 17.71 2.52
N GLY A 139 -12.35 18.23 2.83
CA GLY A 139 -12.54 19.34 3.75
C GLY A 139 -12.09 18.99 5.18
N SER A 140 -12.53 17.84 5.71
CA SER A 140 -12.07 17.35 7.01
C SER A 140 -10.57 17.09 7.04
N MET A 141 -9.98 16.51 5.99
CA MET A 141 -8.52 16.34 5.88
C MET A 141 -7.81 17.69 5.93
N ALA A 142 -8.22 18.65 5.10
CA ALA A 142 -7.61 19.99 5.08
C ALA A 142 -7.73 20.73 6.44
N ASP A 143 -8.86 20.61 7.13
CA ASP A 143 -9.09 21.25 8.42
C ASP A 143 -8.23 20.65 9.55
N ASN A 144 -8.06 19.33 9.56
CA ASN A 144 -7.26 18.61 10.55
C ASN A 144 -5.75 18.71 10.26
N TRP A 145 -5.34 18.79 8.98
CA TRP A 145 -3.93 18.80 8.57
C TRP A 145 -3.33 20.18 8.38
N LYS A 146 -4.10 21.27 8.59
CA LYS A 146 -3.63 22.66 8.40
C LYS A 146 -2.40 23.06 9.23
N THR A 147 -2.05 22.30 10.27
CA THR A 147 -0.83 22.52 11.06
C THR A 147 0.41 21.87 10.43
N TRP A 148 0.22 20.88 9.55
CA TRP A 148 1.29 20.12 8.90
C TRP A 148 1.46 20.50 7.42
N ILE A 149 0.38 20.95 6.79
CA ILE A 149 0.33 21.28 5.37
C ILE A 149 0.40 22.81 5.17
N PRO A 150 1.22 23.31 4.24
CA PRO A 150 1.27 24.73 3.91
C PRO A 150 -0.11 25.29 3.52
N SER A 151 -0.43 26.49 3.99
CA SER A 151 -1.74 27.11 3.79
C SER A 151 -2.14 27.28 2.32
N ASN A 152 -1.15 27.47 1.43
CA ASN A 152 -1.35 27.57 -0.02
C ASN A 152 -1.66 26.23 -0.70
N GLN A 153 -1.57 25.10 0.00
CA GLN A 153 -1.88 23.76 -0.50
C GLN A 153 -3.26 23.27 -0.06
N LEU A 154 -3.89 23.92 0.93
CA LEU A 154 -5.16 23.46 1.50
C LEU A 154 -6.28 23.40 0.46
N GLU A 155 -6.29 24.29 -0.53
CA GLU A 155 -7.27 24.23 -1.62
C GLU A 155 -7.03 23.05 -2.57
N THR A 156 -5.77 22.66 -2.80
CA THR A 156 -5.42 21.44 -3.56
C THR A 156 -5.88 20.20 -2.79
N VAL A 157 -5.65 20.16 -1.47
CA VAL A 157 -6.13 19.06 -0.61
C VAL A 157 -7.64 18.94 -0.70
N LYS A 158 -8.38 20.05 -0.50
CA LYS A 158 -9.86 20.08 -0.60
C LYS A 158 -10.39 19.63 -1.96
N TYR A 159 -9.60 19.81 -3.02
CA TYR A 159 -9.99 19.50 -4.38
C TYR A 159 -9.68 18.06 -4.79
N MET A 160 -8.48 17.54 -4.52
CA MET A 160 -8.07 16.22 -5.02
C MET A 160 -7.39 15.31 -3.98
N GLY A 161 -7.28 15.76 -2.73
CA GLY A 161 -6.56 15.03 -1.69
C GLY A 161 -5.03 15.02 -1.84
N CYS A 162 -4.48 15.74 -2.82
CA CYS A 162 -3.04 15.85 -3.05
C CYS A 162 -2.45 17.11 -2.40
N TYR A 163 -1.16 17.08 -2.07
CA TYR A 163 -0.41 18.29 -1.68
C TYR A 163 1.09 18.14 -1.89
N MET A 164 1.79 19.27 -1.94
CA MET A 164 3.25 19.34 -1.90
C MET A 164 3.70 20.19 -0.71
N THR A 165 4.67 19.72 0.06
CA THR A 165 5.28 20.49 1.15
C THR A 165 6.80 20.54 1.03
N PRO A 166 7.44 21.71 1.17
CA PRO A 166 8.89 21.78 1.32
C PRO A 166 9.27 21.27 2.72
N LEU A 167 10.07 20.20 2.79
CA LEU A 167 10.56 19.65 4.06
C LEU A 167 11.84 20.35 4.51
N TYR A 168 12.79 20.50 3.58
CA TYR A 168 14.07 21.17 3.80
C TYR A 168 14.46 21.97 2.56
N LYS A 169 15.51 22.79 2.67
CA LYS A 169 16.08 23.46 1.50
C LYS A 169 16.54 22.38 0.50
N GLY A 170 15.98 22.42 -0.71
CA GLY A 170 16.31 21.42 -1.73
C GLY A 170 15.53 20.11 -1.63
N LEU A 171 14.55 19.97 -0.72
CA LEU A 171 13.71 18.77 -0.61
C LEU A 171 12.22 19.11 -0.50
N ARG A 172 11.43 18.52 -1.39
CA ARG A 172 9.96 18.55 -1.37
C ARG A 172 9.40 17.15 -1.11
N LEU A 173 8.32 17.07 -0.35
CA LEU A 173 7.46 15.90 -0.26
C LEU A 173 6.21 16.16 -1.10
N ILE A 174 5.84 15.20 -1.95
CA ILE A 174 4.59 15.22 -2.70
C ILE A 174 3.73 14.05 -2.22
N SER A 175 2.54 14.36 -1.71
CA SER A 175 1.51 13.38 -1.42
C SER A 175 0.54 13.31 -2.60
N LEU A 176 0.47 12.13 -3.21
CA LEU A 176 -0.35 11.84 -4.37
C LEU A 176 -1.51 10.93 -3.96
N ASN A 177 -2.74 11.40 -4.18
CA ASN A 177 -3.92 10.56 -4.06
C ASN A 177 -4.03 9.64 -5.29
N ASN A 178 -3.48 8.43 -5.16
CA ASN A 178 -3.50 7.43 -6.21
C ASN A 178 -4.72 6.49 -6.19
N ALA A 179 -5.66 6.68 -5.26
CA ALA A 179 -6.98 6.05 -5.35
C ALA A 179 -7.85 6.64 -6.48
N LEU A 180 -7.42 7.78 -7.05
CA LEU A 180 -7.87 8.29 -8.35
C LEU A 180 -7.31 7.49 -9.53
N GLY A 181 -6.48 6.49 -9.28
CA GLY A 181 -5.98 5.53 -10.25
C GLY A 181 -6.44 4.10 -9.97
N ASP A 182 -7.41 3.90 -9.08
CA ASP A 182 -7.81 2.58 -8.59
C ASP A 182 -8.99 1.97 -9.37
N ALA A 183 -8.85 0.72 -9.80
CA ALA A 183 -9.84 -0.07 -10.49
C ALA A 183 -11.07 -0.43 -9.62
N VAL A 184 -10.95 -0.42 -8.30
CA VAL A 184 -12.10 -0.59 -7.39
C VAL A 184 -12.86 0.72 -7.15
N ASN A 185 -12.30 1.87 -7.54
CA ASN A 185 -13.01 3.14 -7.54
C ASN A 185 -14.05 3.18 -8.68
N PHE A 186 -15.29 2.86 -8.35
CA PHE A 186 -16.36 2.72 -9.34
C PHE A 186 -16.66 4.02 -10.11
N PHE A 187 -16.33 5.18 -9.56
CA PHE A 187 -16.51 6.47 -10.25
C PHE A 187 -15.59 6.62 -11.47
N LEU A 188 -14.45 5.93 -11.51
CA LEU A 188 -13.52 6.00 -12.63
C LEU A 188 -14.08 5.33 -13.90
N TYR A 189 -15.07 4.45 -13.80
CA TYR A 189 -15.75 3.87 -14.98
C TYR A 189 -16.52 4.92 -15.80
N ILE A 190 -16.80 6.09 -15.23
CA ILE A 190 -17.36 7.23 -15.96
C ILE A 190 -16.29 7.88 -16.84
N ASN A 191 -15.13 8.17 -16.27
CA ASN A 191 -13.96 8.71 -16.96
C ASN A 191 -12.67 8.39 -16.20
N GLN A 192 -11.79 7.61 -16.83
CA GLN A 192 -10.48 7.22 -16.29
C GLN A 192 -9.34 8.17 -16.71
N THR A 193 -9.62 9.13 -17.60
CA THR A 193 -8.59 10.02 -18.14
C THR A 193 -8.25 11.11 -17.14
N ASP A 194 -7.05 11.02 -16.56
CA ASP A 194 -6.47 11.95 -15.59
C ASP A 194 -7.50 12.51 -14.59
N PRO A 195 -8.01 11.67 -13.68
CA PRO A 195 -9.14 12.05 -12.83
C PRO A 195 -8.77 13.24 -11.95
N ASP A 196 -9.62 14.27 -12.01
CA ASP A 196 -9.43 15.60 -11.43
C ASP A 196 -8.09 16.29 -11.77
N GLY A 197 -7.43 15.88 -12.87
CA GLY A 197 -6.14 16.44 -13.29
C GLY A 197 -4.98 16.08 -12.37
N SER A 198 -5.14 15.05 -11.53
CA SER A 198 -4.19 14.65 -10.50
C SER A 198 -2.81 14.27 -11.05
N MET A 199 -2.75 13.58 -12.19
CA MET A 199 -1.49 13.18 -12.84
C MET A 199 -0.81 14.37 -13.53
N SER A 200 -1.58 15.25 -14.18
CA SER A 200 -1.05 16.51 -14.73
C SER A 200 -0.50 17.42 -13.65
N TRP A 201 -1.20 17.52 -12.51
CA TRP A 201 -0.73 18.26 -11.35
C TRP A 201 0.58 17.68 -10.81
N PHE A 202 0.66 16.35 -10.72
CA PHE A 202 1.83 15.63 -10.23
C PHE A 202 3.06 15.85 -11.11
N GLU A 203 2.93 15.70 -12.43
CA GLU A 203 4.00 15.98 -13.40
C GLU A 203 4.51 17.43 -13.25
N LYS A 204 3.58 18.39 -13.10
CA LYS A 204 3.94 19.79 -12.90
C LYS A 204 4.74 19.99 -11.61
N GLN A 205 4.38 19.35 -10.50
CA GLN A 205 5.14 19.46 -9.24
C GLN A 205 6.58 18.95 -9.40
N LEU A 206 6.76 17.82 -10.11
CA LEU A 206 8.09 17.27 -10.40
C LEU A 206 8.89 18.17 -11.34
N HIS A 207 8.25 18.74 -12.36
CA HIS A 207 8.88 19.72 -13.24
C HIS A 207 9.35 20.95 -12.47
N ASP A 208 8.48 21.54 -11.63
CA ASP A 208 8.82 22.71 -10.81
C ASP A 208 9.97 22.40 -9.82
N ALA A 209 10.10 21.15 -9.36
CA ALA A 209 11.21 20.71 -8.51
C ALA A 209 12.51 20.57 -9.32
N GLU A 210 12.46 19.95 -10.50
CA GLU A 210 13.61 19.81 -11.41
C GLU A 210 14.17 21.18 -11.80
N VAL A 211 13.30 22.13 -12.18
CA VAL A 211 13.71 23.51 -12.53
C VAL A 211 14.37 24.24 -11.36
N ALA A 212 13.89 23.99 -10.13
CA ALA A 212 14.48 24.57 -8.93
C ALA A 212 15.78 23.86 -8.48
N GLY A 213 16.07 22.68 -9.02
CA GLY A 213 17.15 21.80 -8.55
C GLY A 213 16.82 21.07 -7.24
N ASP A 214 15.54 21.07 -6.83
CA ASP A 214 15.08 20.37 -5.64
C ASP A 214 14.97 18.87 -5.89
N LYS A 215 15.11 18.08 -4.83
CA LYS A 215 14.81 16.66 -4.78
C LYS A 215 13.39 16.43 -4.27
N VAL A 216 12.85 15.27 -4.62
CA VAL A 216 11.47 14.91 -4.29
C VAL A 216 11.42 13.56 -3.61
N HIS A 217 10.68 13.52 -2.50
CA HIS A 217 10.11 12.30 -1.94
C HIS A 217 8.63 12.24 -2.28
N ILE A 218 8.15 11.05 -2.60
CA ILE A 218 6.74 10.80 -2.91
C ILE A 218 6.14 9.94 -1.81
N VAL A 219 4.94 10.29 -1.35
CA VAL A 219 4.07 9.40 -0.60
C VAL A 219 2.78 9.17 -1.38
N ALA A 220 2.39 7.91 -1.50
CA ALA A 220 1.13 7.46 -2.06
C ALA A 220 0.74 6.13 -1.39
N HIS A 221 -0.42 5.58 -1.70
CA HIS A 221 -0.91 4.36 -1.04
C HIS A 221 -0.66 3.10 -1.86
N ILE A 222 -1.45 2.92 -2.93
CA ILE A 222 -1.51 1.74 -3.81
C ILE A 222 -0.32 1.64 -4.79
N PRO A 223 0.55 0.61 -4.70
CA PRO A 223 1.58 0.39 -5.71
C PRO A 223 0.97 0.04 -7.08
N GLY A 224 1.52 0.58 -8.17
CA GLY A 224 0.98 0.40 -9.53
C GLY A 224 1.04 -1.03 -10.11
N GLY A 225 1.48 -2.01 -9.32
CA GLY A 225 1.84 -3.35 -9.76
C GLY A 225 0.75 -4.40 -9.76
N SER A 226 -0.28 -4.19 -8.96
CA SER A 226 -1.43 -5.09 -8.87
C SER A 226 -2.47 -4.72 -9.94
N SER A 227 -3.39 -5.64 -10.25
CA SER A 227 -4.54 -5.37 -11.11
C SER A 227 -5.51 -4.32 -10.58
N GLU A 228 -5.27 -3.82 -9.38
CA GLU A 228 -6.04 -2.78 -8.72
C GLU A 228 -5.65 -1.39 -9.20
N ALA A 229 -4.40 -1.13 -9.56
CA ALA A 229 -4.11 0.09 -10.29
C ALA A 229 -4.73 0.02 -11.70
N LEU A 230 -5.32 1.08 -12.21
CA LEU A 230 -5.72 1.15 -13.61
C LEU A 230 -4.47 1.19 -14.49
N GLU A 231 -4.34 0.29 -15.46
CA GLU A 231 -3.13 0.20 -16.31
C GLU A 231 -2.79 1.54 -16.99
N GLY A 232 -3.80 2.28 -17.43
CA GLY A 232 -3.60 3.62 -18.01
C GLY A 232 -2.99 4.59 -16.99
N TRP A 233 -3.42 4.54 -15.74
CA TRP A 233 -2.84 5.36 -14.67
C TRP A 233 -1.42 4.89 -14.32
N ALA A 234 -1.24 3.58 -14.08
CA ALA A 234 0.02 2.97 -13.71
C ALA A 234 1.12 3.23 -14.75
N THR A 235 0.83 3.08 -16.04
CA THR A 235 1.79 3.36 -17.12
C THR A 235 2.16 4.83 -17.22
N ASN A 236 1.22 5.76 -16.99
CA ASN A 236 1.53 7.20 -16.97
C ASN A 236 2.41 7.56 -15.77
N TYR A 237 2.08 7.07 -14.58
CA TYR A 237 2.91 7.22 -13.39
C TYR A 237 4.33 6.70 -13.65
N TYR A 238 4.45 5.47 -14.18
CA TYR A 238 5.73 4.85 -14.52
C TYR A 238 6.56 5.72 -15.47
N ASN A 239 5.96 6.21 -16.56
CA ASN A 239 6.65 7.05 -17.53
C ASN A 239 7.12 8.39 -16.93
N ILE A 240 6.31 8.99 -16.05
CA ILE A 240 6.66 10.21 -15.32
C ILE A 240 7.85 9.94 -14.39
N ILE A 241 7.83 8.86 -13.59
CA ILE A 241 8.95 8.49 -12.72
C ILE A 241 10.23 8.26 -13.52
N ASN A 242 10.15 7.56 -14.67
CA ASN A 242 11.29 7.41 -15.57
C ASN A 242 11.83 8.76 -16.09
N ARG A 243 10.95 9.70 -16.46
CA ARG A 243 11.34 11.04 -16.91
C ARG A 243 12.07 11.83 -15.83
N TYR A 244 11.65 11.68 -14.57
CA TYR A 244 12.18 12.43 -13.42
C TYR A 244 13.10 11.59 -12.51
N GLU A 245 13.77 10.57 -13.04
CA GLU A 245 14.63 9.66 -12.27
C GLU A 245 15.75 10.38 -11.49
N ASN A 246 16.17 11.57 -11.94
CA ASN A 246 17.19 12.39 -11.27
C ASN A 246 16.63 13.35 -10.20
N THR A 247 15.30 13.48 -10.12
CA THR A 247 14.59 14.40 -9.22
C THR A 247 13.92 13.63 -8.08
N VAL A 248 13.32 12.47 -8.38
CA VAL A 248 12.66 11.60 -7.39
C VAL A 248 13.69 10.73 -6.67
N MET A 249 13.85 10.92 -5.37
CA MET A 249 14.87 10.26 -4.55
C MET A 249 14.33 9.22 -3.57
N ALA A 250 13.00 9.21 -3.33
CA ALA A 250 12.31 8.19 -2.54
C ALA A 250 10.82 8.10 -2.91
N GLN A 251 10.25 6.91 -2.77
CA GLN A 251 8.83 6.62 -3.02
C GLN A 251 8.31 5.71 -1.90
N PHE A 252 7.42 6.25 -1.06
CA PHE A 252 6.85 5.62 0.13
C PHE A 252 5.40 5.21 -0.14
N PHE A 253 5.14 3.90 -0.15
CA PHE A 253 3.84 3.28 -0.45
C PHE A 253 3.42 2.31 0.67
N GLY A 254 2.19 1.81 0.60
CA GLY A 254 1.62 0.84 1.54
C GLY A 254 0.71 -0.16 0.83
N HIS A 255 -0.50 -0.35 1.36
CA HIS A 255 -1.63 -1.09 0.76
C HIS A 255 -1.49 -2.61 0.74
N THR A 256 -0.29 -3.12 0.44
CA THR A 256 -0.08 -4.57 0.34
C THR A 256 0.08 -5.27 1.68
N HIS A 257 0.12 -4.47 2.75
CA HIS A 257 0.35 -4.86 4.15
C HIS A 257 1.70 -5.53 4.41
N SER A 258 2.52 -5.73 3.38
CA SER A 258 3.78 -6.47 3.44
C SER A 258 4.97 -5.58 3.19
N GLU A 259 6.14 -5.99 3.70
CA GLU A 259 7.38 -5.45 3.18
C GLU A 259 7.56 -5.89 1.72
N GLU A 260 7.40 -4.94 0.80
CA GLU A 260 7.63 -5.16 -0.63
C GLU A 260 8.40 -4.01 -1.26
N TYR A 261 8.98 -4.31 -2.42
CA TYR A 261 9.59 -3.30 -3.27
C TYR A 261 9.28 -3.61 -4.73
N TYR A 262 9.09 -2.55 -5.52
CA TYR A 262 8.86 -2.63 -6.95
C TYR A 262 9.97 -1.88 -7.69
N LEU A 263 10.42 -2.47 -8.79
CA LEU A 263 11.41 -1.90 -9.69
C LEU A 263 10.72 -1.33 -10.91
N THR A 264 11.16 -0.13 -11.28
CA THR A 264 10.89 0.45 -12.60
C THR A 264 12.12 0.32 -13.48
N PHE A 265 11.90 0.32 -14.79
CA PHE A 265 12.88 0.03 -15.83
C PHE A 265 12.74 1.02 -16.98
N GLU A 266 13.85 1.35 -17.63
CA GLU A 266 13.89 2.30 -18.75
C GLU A 266 12.92 1.91 -19.88
N ASN A 267 12.84 0.63 -20.21
CA ASN A 267 11.76 0.10 -21.03
C ASN A 267 10.75 -0.60 -20.12
N ILE A 268 9.57 0.02 -19.98
CA ILE A 268 8.51 -0.44 -19.08
C ILE A 268 8.09 -1.89 -19.35
N ASN A 269 8.25 -2.39 -20.58
CA ASN A 269 7.86 -3.76 -20.96
C ASN A 269 9.04 -4.76 -20.97
N ASN A 270 10.21 -4.39 -20.45
CA ASN A 270 11.40 -5.25 -20.51
C ASN A 270 12.21 -5.20 -19.21
N GLY A 271 12.06 -6.24 -18.38
CA GLY A 271 12.75 -6.40 -17.09
C GLY A 271 14.26 -6.65 -17.21
N ARG A 272 14.80 -6.74 -18.43
CA ARG A 272 16.24 -6.78 -18.71
C ARG A 272 16.83 -5.42 -19.07
N SER A 273 15.98 -4.40 -19.26
CA SER A 273 16.46 -3.03 -19.45
C SER A 273 17.00 -2.46 -18.14
N ARG A 274 17.57 -1.25 -18.17
CA ARG A 274 18.19 -0.64 -17.01
C ARG A 274 17.13 -0.32 -15.94
N PRO A 275 17.28 -0.78 -14.67
CA PRO A 275 16.39 -0.34 -13.61
C PRO A 275 16.61 1.15 -13.29
N THR A 276 15.53 1.89 -13.09
CA THR A 276 15.52 3.37 -13.02
C THR A 276 15.12 3.89 -11.63
N SER A 277 14.15 3.25 -10.96
CA SER A 277 13.70 3.64 -9.62
C SER A 277 13.20 2.44 -8.81
N VAL A 278 13.07 2.63 -7.49
CA VAL A 278 12.49 1.68 -6.53
C VAL A 278 11.29 2.34 -5.85
N ILE A 279 10.20 1.58 -5.71
CA ILE A 279 9.01 1.93 -4.93
C ILE A 279 8.99 1.02 -3.71
N TYR A 280 8.93 1.57 -2.51
CA TYR A 280 8.91 0.79 -1.27
C TYR A 280 7.50 0.73 -0.70
N SER A 281 6.95 -0.47 -0.56
CA SER A 281 5.75 -0.72 0.23
C SER A 281 6.16 -1.00 1.68
N ALA A 282 5.67 -0.20 2.61
CA ALA A 282 5.88 -0.41 4.04
C ALA A 282 4.96 -1.53 4.57
N PRO A 283 5.40 -2.28 5.60
CA PRO A 283 4.54 -3.24 6.24
C PRO A 283 3.39 -2.55 6.97
N SER A 284 2.27 -3.25 7.11
CA SER A 284 1.11 -2.75 7.85
C SER A 284 1.30 -2.75 9.36
N VAL A 285 0.61 -1.82 10.04
CA VAL A 285 0.35 -1.97 11.48
C VAL A 285 -0.77 -2.99 11.72
N THR A 286 -1.74 -3.10 10.81
CA THR A 286 -2.78 -4.12 10.93
C THR A 286 -2.23 -5.53 10.81
N THR A 287 -2.92 -6.47 11.45
CA THR A 287 -2.73 -7.91 11.29
C THR A 287 -3.35 -8.46 10.02
N TYR A 288 -4.25 -7.71 9.39
CA TYR A 288 -5.08 -8.21 8.31
C TYR A 288 -4.23 -8.62 7.08
N SER A 289 -4.35 -9.83 6.51
CA SER A 289 -5.02 -10.99 7.08
C SER A 289 -4.06 -12.01 7.70
N GLU A 290 -2.74 -11.85 7.57
CA GLU A 290 -1.78 -12.89 7.98
C GLU A 290 -0.47 -12.37 8.60
N TYR A 291 -0.44 -11.10 9.00
CA TYR A 291 0.78 -10.42 9.38
C TYR A 291 0.88 -10.12 10.88
N ASN A 292 2.11 -10.02 11.39
CA ASN A 292 2.33 -9.32 12.65
C ASN A 292 2.32 -7.80 12.40
N PRO A 293 1.82 -6.98 13.34
CA PRO A 293 1.90 -5.52 13.27
C PRO A 293 3.34 -5.03 13.12
N ALA A 294 3.60 -4.04 12.29
CA ALA A 294 4.93 -3.47 12.07
C ALA A 294 4.94 -1.98 11.72
N TYR A 295 6.12 -1.38 11.82
CA TYR A 295 6.45 -0.06 11.29
C TYR A 295 7.89 -0.02 10.78
N ARG A 296 8.21 0.95 9.92
CA ARG A 296 9.54 1.10 9.30
C ARG A 296 10.16 2.47 9.60
N ILE A 297 11.49 2.51 9.72
CA ILE A 297 12.26 3.75 9.78
C ILE A 297 13.32 3.76 8.68
N TYR A 298 13.29 4.78 7.83
CA TYR A 298 14.31 5.01 6.81
C TYR A 298 15.42 5.90 7.32
N THR A 299 16.65 5.58 6.92
CA THR A 299 17.80 6.47 6.98
C THR A 299 17.98 7.14 5.63
N VAL A 300 18.01 8.46 5.60
CA VAL A 300 18.08 9.28 4.37
C VAL A 300 19.31 10.18 4.41
N ASP A 301 19.87 10.49 3.24
CA ASP A 301 20.92 11.50 3.13
C ASP A 301 20.45 12.86 3.67
N GLY A 302 21.30 13.50 4.48
CA GLY A 302 20.90 14.56 5.40
C GLY A 302 20.54 15.90 4.76
N ASN A 303 20.11 16.85 5.59
CA ASN A 303 19.95 18.24 5.17
C ASN A 303 21.30 18.98 5.16
N TYR A 304 21.88 19.14 3.98
CA TYR A 304 23.07 19.94 3.73
C TYR A 304 23.17 20.36 2.25
N ASP A 305 23.96 21.39 1.95
CA ASP A 305 24.13 21.87 0.58
C ASP A 305 24.73 20.78 -0.33
N GLY A 306 24.02 20.45 -1.41
CA GLY A 306 24.40 19.37 -2.34
C GLY A 306 23.99 17.97 -1.90
N SER A 307 23.15 17.84 -0.86
CA SER A 307 22.56 16.55 -0.47
C SER A 307 21.82 15.90 -1.64
N SER A 308 21.92 14.58 -1.71
CA SER A 308 21.16 13.78 -2.65
C SER A 308 19.74 13.50 -2.17
N TYR A 309 19.49 13.57 -0.85
CA TYR A 309 18.25 13.12 -0.20
C TYR A 309 17.81 11.70 -0.60
N GLN A 310 18.72 10.84 -1.08
CA GLN A 310 18.39 9.45 -1.42
C GLN A 310 18.26 8.59 -0.15
N LEU A 311 17.47 7.52 -0.23
CA LEU A 311 17.41 6.52 0.83
C LEU A 311 18.77 5.81 0.94
N LEU A 312 19.26 5.65 2.17
CA LEU A 312 20.55 5.02 2.46
C LEU A 312 20.39 3.63 3.07
N ASP A 313 19.41 3.46 3.95
CA ASP A 313 19.12 2.21 4.65
C ASP A 313 17.69 2.29 5.22
N PHE A 314 17.16 1.17 5.73
CA PHE A 314 16.00 1.18 6.62
C PHE A 314 16.02 0.00 7.59
N GLU A 315 15.32 0.20 8.70
CA GLU A 315 15.09 -0.77 9.75
C GLU A 315 13.59 -1.02 9.93
N GLU A 316 13.25 -2.19 10.44
CA GLU A 316 11.86 -2.58 10.70
C GLU A 316 11.67 -3.10 12.12
N TRP A 317 10.50 -2.80 12.66
CA TRP A 317 10.09 -3.18 14.00
C TRP A 317 8.71 -3.82 13.91
N TYR A 318 8.48 -4.87 14.70
CA TYR A 318 7.22 -5.62 14.68
C TYR A 318 6.81 -6.07 16.08
N LEU A 319 5.51 -6.31 16.26
CA LEU A 319 4.97 -6.92 17.46
C LEU A 319 4.66 -8.40 17.20
N ASN A 320 5.35 -9.30 17.88
CA ASN A 320 5.13 -10.73 17.71
C ASN A 320 3.88 -11.21 18.47
N LEU A 321 2.72 -11.16 17.82
CA LEU A 321 1.45 -11.56 18.44
C LEU A 321 1.37 -13.06 18.73
N THR A 322 2.16 -13.89 18.03
CA THR A 322 2.21 -15.34 18.30
C THR A 322 2.65 -15.63 19.74
N THR A 323 3.55 -14.80 20.29
CA THR A 323 4.05 -14.96 21.66
C THR A 323 3.48 -13.91 22.63
N GLN A 324 3.05 -12.74 22.12
CA GLN A 324 2.70 -11.58 22.93
C GLN A 324 1.22 -11.16 22.85
N GLY A 325 0.35 -11.86 22.09
CA GLY A 325 -1.03 -11.44 21.84
C GLY A 325 -1.89 -11.19 23.09
N ASN A 326 -1.56 -11.83 24.23
CA ASN A 326 -2.20 -11.63 25.53
C ASN A 326 -1.23 -11.14 26.62
N ALA A 327 -0.06 -10.62 26.26
CA ALA A 327 0.90 -10.09 27.22
C ALA A 327 0.28 -8.93 28.03
N VAL A 328 0.73 -8.75 29.28
CA VAL A 328 0.29 -7.61 30.09
C VAL A 328 0.79 -6.29 29.46
N ASP A 329 2.07 -6.29 29.06
CA ASP A 329 2.75 -5.18 28.40
C ASP A 329 3.60 -5.75 27.24
N PRO A 330 3.11 -5.67 26.00
CA PRO A 330 3.82 -6.18 24.83
C PRO A 330 4.97 -5.26 24.44
N VAL A 331 6.01 -5.85 23.87
CA VAL A 331 7.22 -5.15 23.44
C VAL A 331 7.40 -5.31 21.94
N TRP A 332 7.59 -4.19 21.26
CA TRP A 332 7.97 -4.17 19.84
C TRP A 332 9.45 -4.57 19.71
N GLU A 333 9.69 -5.56 18.87
CA GLU A 333 11.00 -6.14 18.60
C GLU A 333 11.51 -5.61 17.26
N GLN A 334 12.83 -5.42 17.14
CA GLN A 334 13.43 -5.08 15.85
C GLN A 334 13.48 -6.34 14.99
N LEU A 335 12.84 -6.32 13.81
CA LEU A 335 12.83 -7.42 12.87
C LEU A 335 14.22 -7.57 12.22
N TYR A 336 14.78 -6.44 11.77
CA TYR A 336 16.18 -6.26 11.40
C TYR A 336 16.55 -4.78 11.51
N SER A 337 17.84 -4.51 11.77
CA SER A 337 18.36 -3.15 11.98
C SER A 337 18.85 -2.45 10.72
N SER A 338 19.04 -3.19 9.64
CA SER A 338 19.54 -2.68 8.35
C SER A 338 19.11 -3.63 7.25
N VAL A 339 18.37 -3.13 6.26
CA VAL A 339 18.02 -3.90 5.07
C VAL A 339 19.26 -4.24 4.24
N LEU A 340 20.28 -3.36 4.29
CA LEU A 340 21.55 -3.59 3.60
C LEU A 340 22.26 -4.82 4.17
N GLU A 341 22.34 -4.95 5.49
CA GLU A 341 22.92 -6.12 6.13
C GLU A 341 22.02 -7.35 5.95
N GLU A 342 20.70 -7.17 6.07
CA GLU A 342 19.73 -8.24 6.02
C GLU A 342 19.75 -8.98 4.68
N TYR A 343 19.82 -8.24 3.57
CA TYR A 343 19.88 -8.80 2.21
C TYR A 343 21.26 -8.70 1.55
N SER A 344 22.31 -8.32 2.30
CA SER A 344 23.68 -8.14 1.79
C SER A 344 23.76 -7.19 0.59
N LEU A 345 22.97 -6.11 0.61
CA LEU A 345 22.93 -5.10 -0.44
C LEU A 345 24.05 -4.07 -0.23
N PRO A 346 24.79 -3.69 -1.29
CA PRO A 346 25.80 -2.63 -1.17
C PRO A 346 25.18 -1.22 -1.09
N SER A 347 23.95 -1.05 -1.57
CA SER A 347 23.16 0.18 -1.42
C SER A 347 21.69 -0.06 -1.78
N LEU A 348 20.84 0.96 -1.63
CA LEU A 348 19.44 0.94 -2.06
C LEU A 348 19.22 1.39 -3.52
N ARG A 349 20.27 1.44 -4.35
CA ARG A 349 20.12 1.79 -5.78
C ARG A 349 19.25 0.75 -6.51
N PRO A 350 18.49 1.17 -7.55
CA PRO A 350 17.67 0.25 -8.35
C PRO A 350 18.46 -0.94 -8.91
N SER A 351 19.72 -0.73 -9.29
CA SER A 351 20.59 -1.81 -9.77
C SER A 351 20.89 -2.86 -8.71
N ASP A 352 21.05 -2.45 -7.45
CA ASP A 352 21.43 -3.35 -6.36
C ASP A 352 20.22 -4.19 -5.91
N TRP A 353 19.03 -3.59 -5.88
CA TRP A 353 17.77 -4.32 -5.72
C TRP A 353 17.49 -5.29 -6.89
N ASN A 354 17.77 -4.90 -8.13
CA ASN A 354 17.66 -5.80 -9.29
C ASN A 354 18.66 -6.96 -9.22
N ASN A 355 19.85 -6.75 -8.65
CA ASN A 355 20.82 -7.82 -8.42
C ASN A 355 20.31 -8.85 -7.40
N LEU A 356 19.60 -8.42 -6.35
CA LEU A 356 18.94 -9.32 -5.41
C LEU A 356 17.85 -10.15 -6.09
N LEU A 357 17.04 -9.54 -6.95
CA LEU A 357 16.06 -10.26 -7.77
C LEU A 357 16.75 -11.32 -8.67
N ILE A 358 17.84 -10.95 -9.35
CA ILE A 358 18.63 -11.88 -10.18
C ILE A 358 19.21 -13.02 -9.32
N HIS A 359 19.66 -12.73 -8.09
CA HIS A 359 20.10 -13.75 -7.14
C HIS A 359 18.97 -14.73 -6.86
N PHE A 360 17.76 -14.26 -6.51
CA PHE A 360 16.61 -15.14 -6.30
C PHE A 360 16.34 -16.01 -7.53
N MET A 361 16.32 -15.44 -8.74
CA MET A 361 16.12 -16.19 -9.99
C MET A 361 17.16 -17.30 -10.21
N ASN A 362 18.42 -17.07 -9.82
CA ASN A 362 19.51 -18.02 -10.02
C ASN A 362 19.51 -19.16 -9.01
N TYR A 363 19.18 -18.88 -7.75
CA TYR A 363 19.28 -19.86 -6.65
C TYR A 363 17.94 -20.52 -6.29
N GLY A 364 16.81 -19.91 -6.65
CA GLY A 364 15.47 -20.46 -6.48
C GLY A 364 14.91 -20.31 -5.07
N LYS A 365 13.66 -20.78 -4.87
CA LYS A 365 12.89 -20.63 -3.62
C LYS A 365 13.54 -21.18 -2.35
N ASP A 366 14.48 -22.10 -2.49
CA ASP A 366 15.14 -22.76 -1.37
C ASP A 366 16.40 -22.04 -0.88
N ASP A 367 16.80 -20.97 -1.60
CA ASP A 367 17.89 -20.07 -1.22
C ASP A 367 17.67 -19.41 0.13
N MET A 368 18.76 -19.15 0.86
CA MET A 368 18.69 -18.57 2.20
C MET A 368 18.20 -17.12 2.20
N LEU A 369 18.62 -16.31 1.21
CA LEU A 369 18.16 -14.91 1.13
C LEU A 369 16.68 -14.86 0.73
N PHE A 370 16.23 -15.75 -0.17
CA PHE A 370 14.80 -15.79 -0.51
C PHE A 370 13.92 -16.24 0.67
N LYS A 371 14.33 -17.28 1.41
CA LYS A 371 13.60 -17.71 2.62
C LYS A 371 13.52 -16.61 3.68
N LYS A 372 14.60 -15.84 3.82
CA LYS A 372 14.65 -14.66 4.68
C LYS A 372 13.70 -13.55 4.18
N TYR A 373 13.70 -13.26 2.88
CA TYR A 373 12.73 -12.36 2.25
C TYR A 373 11.29 -12.76 2.54
N ILE A 374 10.94 -14.03 2.37
CA ILE A 374 9.60 -14.55 2.72
C ILE A 374 9.30 -14.43 4.22
N LYS A 375 10.25 -14.71 5.10
CA LYS A 375 10.05 -14.52 6.53
C LYS A 375 9.72 -13.06 6.87
N ASN A 376 10.42 -12.11 6.26
CA ASN A 376 10.24 -10.68 6.53
C ASN A 376 8.95 -10.15 5.88
N TYR A 377 8.63 -10.59 4.66
CA TYR A 377 7.36 -10.30 3.99
C TYR A 377 6.15 -10.53 4.91
N TYR A 378 6.07 -11.72 5.51
CA TYR A 378 4.98 -12.08 6.43
C TYR A 378 5.23 -11.70 7.88
N ARG A 379 6.47 -11.30 8.22
CA ARG A 379 6.95 -11.04 9.60
C ARG A 379 6.71 -12.22 10.53
N ARG A 380 6.82 -13.44 9.99
CA ARG A 380 6.46 -14.70 10.64
C ARG A 380 7.43 -15.81 10.25
N SER A 381 7.67 -16.72 11.19
CA SER A 381 8.46 -17.91 10.94
C SER A 381 7.58 -19.05 10.39
N ASN A 382 8.14 -19.88 9.50
CA ASN A 382 7.50 -21.07 8.89
C ASN A 382 6.50 -20.82 7.74
N MET A 383 6.63 -19.72 7.00
CA MET A 383 5.82 -19.50 5.80
C MET A 383 6.32 -20.36 4.64
N ASN A 384 5.41 -21.17 4.08
CA ASN A 384 5.70 -22.02 2.94
C ASN A 384 5.46 -21.25 1.64
N CYS A 385 6.48 -21.15 0.79
CA CYS A 385 6.37 -20.60 -0.55
C CYS A 385 6.75 -21.68 -1.57
N ASP A 386 5.76 -22.16 -2.32
CA ASP A 386 5.98 -23.13 -3.39
C ASP A 386 6.53 -22.44 -4.66
N GLU A 387 6.68 -23.19 -5.76
CA GLU A 387 7.21 -22.63 -7.02
C GLU A 387 6.30 -21.54 -7.62
N ALA A 388 4.98 -21.62 -7.39
CA ALA A 388 4.04 -20.64 -7.90
C ALA A 388 4.12 -19.35 -7.08
N CYS A 389 4.12 -19.47 -5.76
CA CYS A 389 4.39 -18.36 -4.83
C CYS A 389 5.73 -17.68 -5.15
N PHE A 390 6.79 -18.47 -5.31
CA PHE A 390 8.14 -17.97 -5.63
C PHE A 390 8.13 -17.12 -6.90
N ARG A 391 7.58 -17.65 -8.00
CA ARG A 391 7.45 -16.87 -9.24
C ARG A 391 6.59 -15.62 -9.04
N GLY A 392 5.50 -15.72 -8.29
CA GLY A 392 4.61 -14.60 -7.98
C GLY A 392 5.38 -13.43 -7.39
N HIS A 393 6.13 -13.64 -6.32
CA HIS A 393 6.97 -12.59 -5.71
C HIS A 393 7.98 -12.00 -6.68
N LEU A 394 8.70 -12.84 -7.45
CA LEU A 394 9.68 -12.32 -8.41
C LEU A 394 9.04 -11.48 -9.52
N CYS A 395 7.83 -11.84 -9.93
CA CYS A 395 7.02 -11.08 -10.87
C CYS A 395 6.59 -9.74 -10.28
N SER A 396 5.99 -9.76 -9.09
CA SER A 396 5.53 -8.54 -8.39
C SER A 396 6.65 -7.52 -8.27
N ILE A 397 7.88 -7.94 -7.95
CA ILE A 397 9.04 -7.04 -7.87
C ILE A 397 9.26 -6.23 -9.16
N ARG A 398 8.93 -6.76 -10.34
CA ARG A 398 9.10 -6.02 -11.62
C ARG A 398 7.84 -5.32 -12.10
N GLN A 399 6.69 -5.81 -11.68
CA GLN A 399 5.40 -5.31 -12.14
C GLN A 399 5.05 -4.08 -11.32
N ALA A 400 5.50 -2.90 -11.75
CA ALA A 400 4.94 -1.61 -11.31
C ALA A 400 3.87 -1.10 -12.32
N HIS A 401 3.46 -1.96 -13.26
CA HIS A 401 2.29 -1.90 -14.14
C HIS A 401 2.00 -3.31 -14.67
N HIS A 402 0.91 -3.53 -15.41
CA HIS A 402 0.32 -4.85 -15.65
C HIS A 402 1.03 -5.72 -16.69
N SER A 403 2.19 -5.32 -17.20
CA SER A 403 2.83 -6.03 -18.30
C SER A 403 3.37 -7.40 -17.87
N GLU A 404 2.84 -8.47 -18.47
CA GLU A 404 3.33 -9.83 -18.27
C GLU A 404 4.74 -10.03 -18.85
N SER A 405 5.16 -9.24 -19.83
CA SER A 405 6.47 -9.41 -20.48
C SER A 405 7.65 -9.12 -19.55
N LEU A 406 7.41 -8.41 -18.45
CA LEU A 406 8.37 -8.21 -17.35
C LEU A 406 8.76 -9.52 -16.64
N CYS A 407 7.92 -10.55 -16.78
CA CYS A 407 8.07 -11.86 -16.15
C CYS A 407 8.52 -12.99 -17.08
N ASP A 408 8.75 -12.71 -18.37
CA ASP A 408 8.96 -13.74 -19.40
C ASP A 408 10.21 -14.60 -19.15
N ASP A 409 11.24 -14.00 -18.54
CA ASP A 409 12.51 -14.66 -18.26
C ASP A 409 12.68 -15.14 -16.81
N ILE A 410 11.66 -14.96 -15.98
CA ILE A 410 11.63 -15.54 -14.63
C ILE A 410 11.44 -17.06 -14.79
N PRO A 411 12.39 -17.90 -14.33
CA PRO A 411 12.31 -19.33 -14.60
C PRO A 411 11.10 -19.98 -13.90
N LEU A 412 10.43 -20.90 -14.60
CA LEU A 412 9.54 -21.88 -13.97
C LEU A 412 10.31 -23.19 -13.78
N ARG A 413 10.67 -23.55 -12.55
CA ARG A 413 11.00 -24.96 -12.22
C ARG A 413 9.72 -25.77 -11.98
N ILE A 414 8.69 -25.55 -12.78
CA ILE A 414 7.52 -26.44 -12.77
C ILE A 414 7.96 -27.76 -13.41
N LYS A 415 8.24 -28.78 -12.59
CA LYS A 415 8.03 -30.16 -13.04
C LYS A 415 6.58 -30.22 -13.47
N ARG A 416 6.36 -30.20 -14.79
CA ARG A 416 5.04 -30.29 -15.43
C ARG A 416 4.45 -31.64 -15.06
N ASN A 417 3.81 -31.74 -13.89
CA ASN A 417 2.94 -32.84 -13.60
C ASN A 417 1.76 -32.69 -14.55
N ASN A 418 1.73 -33.53 -15.58
CA ASN A 418 0.59 -33.73 -16.48
C ASN A 418 -0.60 -34.35 -15.71
N LYS A 419 -1.01 -33.75 -14.59
CA LYS A 419 -2.33 -33.97 -14.03
C LYS A 419 -3.25 -33.00 -14.77
N ARG A 420 -4.02 -33.54 -15.73
CA ARG A 420 -5.21 -32.88 -16.26
C ARG A 420 -5.96 -32.28 -15.08
N LYS A 421 -6.04 -30.94 -15.00
CA LYS A 421 -7.01 -30.28 -14.13
C LYS A 421 -8.38 -30.82 -14.54
N ASN A 422 -9.01 -31.60 -13.66
CA ASN A 422 -10.43 -31.86 -13.80
C ASN A 422 -11.10 -30.49 -13.68
N LYS A 423 -11.77 -30.04 -14.75
CA LYS A 423 -12.57 -28.83 -14.73
C LYS A 423 -13.52 -28.91 -13.53
N THR A 424 -13.34 -28.04 -12.55
CA THR A 424 -14.34 -27.81 -11.52
C THR A 424 -15.61 -27.32 -12.21
N LYS A 425 -16.77 -27.73 -11.68
CA LYS A 425 -18.10 -27.51 -12.25
C LYS A 425 -18.44 -26.03 -12.54
N TYR A 426 -17.63 -25.11 -12.03
CA TYR A 426 -17.76 -23.66 -12.16
C TYR A 426 -16.90 -23.02 -13.27
N THR A 427 -16.13 -23.81 -14.03
CA THR A 427 -15.48 -23.36 -15.28
C THR A 427 -16.26 -23.80 -16.52
N ALA A 428 -17.59 -23.67 -16.46
CA ALA A 428 -18.34 -23.48 -17.69
C ALA A 428 -17.94 -22.11 -18.23
N GLN A 429 -17.41 -22.03 -19.46
CA GLN A 429 -17.30 -20.78 -20.17
C GLN A 429 -18.67 -20.10 -20.11
N THR A 430 -18.79 -19.02 -19.35
CA THR A 430 -19.97 -18.17 -19.40
C THR A 430 -20.04 -17.66 -20.83
N ASN A 431 -21.00 -18.19 -21.57
CA ASN A 431 -21.11 -17.97 -23.00
C ASN A 431 -21.77 -16.60 -23.21
N PHE A 432 -20.94 -15.54 -23.22
CA PHE A 432 -21.39 -14.16 -23.44
C PHE A 432 -21.78 -13.86 -24.89
N ASN A 433 -21.94 -14.88 -25.74
CA ASN A 433 -22.41 -14.69 -27.12
C ASN A 433 -23.83 -14.08 -27.21
N HIS A 434 -24.57 -14.04 -26.10
CA HIS A 434 -25.86 -13.38 -25.98
C HIS A 434 -25.75 -11.87 -25.68
N LEU A 435 -24.58 -11.38 -25.24
CA LEU A 435 -24.37 -9.96 -25.01
C LEU A 435 -24.06 -9.25 -26.34
N PRO A 436 -24.60 -8.04 -26.56
CA PRO A 436 -24.26 -7.26 -27.74
C PRO A 436 -22.77 -6.93 -27.79
N LYS A 437 -22.19 -6.99 -29.00
CA LYS A 437 -20.74 -6.80 -29.21
C LYS A 437 -20.32 -5.34 -29.41
N ASN A 438 -21.27 -4.44 -29.58
CA ASN A 438 -21.01 -3.00 -29.65
C ASN A 438 -21.54 -2.31 -28.40
N ILE A 439 -20.96 -1.15 -28.08
CA ILE A 439 -21.18 -0.46 -26.82
C ILE A 439 -22.58 0.15 -26.70
N ASP A 440 -23.18 0.55 -27.83
CA ASP A 440 -24.49 1.20 -27.86
C ASP A 440 -25.62 0.19 -27.61
N ASP A 441 -25.54 -0.98 -28.25
CA ASP A 441 -26.48 -2.07 -28.04
C ASP A 441 -26.31 -2.70 -26.65
N LEU A 442 -25.08 -2.76 -26.12
CA LEU A 442 -24.84 -3.24 -24.77
C LEU A 442 -25.45 -2.29 -23.72
N LYS A 443 -25.31 -0.97 -23.90
CA LYS A 443 -25.99 0.03 -23.07
C LYS A 443 -27.50 -0.16 -23.09
N LYS A 444 -28.08 -0.36 -24.27
CA LYS A 444 -29.52 -0.59 -24.41
C LYS A 444 -29.97 -1.89 -23.74
N TYR A 445 -29.22 -2.98 -23.94
CA TYR A 445 -29.47 -4.28 -23.30
C TYR A 445 -29.47 -4.17 -21.78
N ILE A 446 -28.50 -3.43 -21.20
CA ILE A 446 -28.43 -3.20 -19.75
C ILE A 446 -29.63 -2.37 -19.27
N LEU A 447 -29.98 -1.29 -19.98
CA LEU A 447 -31.11 -0.43 -19.61
C LEU A 447 -32.47 -1.15 -19.68
N ASP A 448 -32.64 -2.06 -20.64
CA ASP A 448 -33.85 -2.88 -20.80
C ASP A 448 -33.90 -4.05 -19.80
N ALA A 449 -32.75 -4.49 -19.27
CA ALA A 449 -32.65 -5.56 -18.27
C ALA A 449 -32.90 -5.09 -16.82
N ILE A 450 -32.86 -3.78 -16.57
CA ILE A 450 -33.22 -3.20 -15.27
C ILE A 450 -34.75 -3.21 -15.16
N PRO A 451 -35.35 -3.91 -14.18
CA PRO A 451 -36.79 -3.90 -13.98
C PRO A 451 -37.26 -2.46 -13.76
N LYS A 452 -38.13 -1.96 -14.63
CA LYS A 452 -38.66 -0.58 -14.57
C LYS A 452 -39.47 -0.31 -13.30
N ASP A 453 -39.78 -1.37 -12.56
CA ASP A 453 -40.69 -1.39 -11.43
C ASP A 453 -39.93 -1.42 -10.08
N ALA A 454 -38.60 -1.59 -10.10
CA ALA A 454 -37.77 -1.74 -8.90
C ALA A 454 -37.14 -0.42 -8.39
N CYS A 455 -37.38 0.70 -9.07
CA CYS A 455 -36.91 2.03 -8.67
C CYS A 455 -38.08 3.02 -8.62
N THR A 456 -38.99 2.85 -7.68
CA THR A 456 -39.81 3.97 -7.20
C THR A 456 -39.02 4.72 -6.12
N LEU A 457 -38.69 5.98 -6.43
CA LEU A 457 -38.10 6.97 -5.53
C LEU A 457 -38.91 7.19 -4.25
#